data_AF-A0A5A8D739-F1
#
_entry.id   AF-A0A5A8D739-F1
#
_cell.length_a   1.000
_cell.length_b   1.000
_cell.length_c   1.000
_cell.angle_alpha   90.00
_cell.angle_beta   90.00
_cell.angle_gamma   90.00
#
_symmetry.space_group_name_H-M   'P 1'
#
loop_
_entity.id
_entity.type
_entity.pdbx_description
1 polymer ?
#
loop_
_entity_poly.entity_id
_entity_poly.type
_entity_poly.pdbx_seq_one_letter_code
_entity_poly.pdbx_strand_id
1 'polypeptide(L)'
;MRTINTSAKFRLDTLFLVHSVVAWASGAFAFLLPHVFEAFMVPHTDTEGWHPGGSEKIVHLVVRLYGAIILAQGFITWTARSVGDGAMRKGLVQTYALMFALTFIALLRAQLTGGMLALNWLNVFMFGALSGFYSWFVFVQPPTVYELPGRTTA
;
A
#
# COMPACT_ATOMS: atom_id res chain seq x y z
N MET A 1 -19.47 -12.15 31.37
CA MET A 1 -19.25 -10.73 30.99
C MET A 1 -17.82 -10.61 30.46
N ARG A 2 -17.60 -10.77 29.15
CA ARG A 2 -16.24 -10.65 28.56
C ARG A 2 -15.99 -9.17 28.27
N THR A 3 -14.96 -8.61 28.90
CA THR A 3 -14.51 -7.24 28.68
C THR A 3 -14.19 -7.03 27.21
N ILE A 4 -15.00 -6.20 26.56
CA ILE A 4 -14.79 -5.69 25.20
C ILE A 4 -13.38 -5.09 25.17
N ASN A 5 -12.50 -5.62 24.31
CA ASN A 5 -11.14 -5.12 24.21
C ASN A 5 -11.14 -3.87 23.31
N THR A 6 -11.64 -2.75 23.85
CA THR A 6 -11.67 -1.43 23.20
C THR A 6 -10.32 -1.04 22.59
N SER A 7 -9.23 -1.50 23.21
CA SER A 7 -7.86 -1.37 22.71
C SER A 7 -7.65 -1.96 21.30
N ALA A 8 -8.25 -3.12 20.99
CA ALA A 8 -8.07 -3.78 19.69
C ALA A 8 -8.74 -3.01 18.54
N LYS A 9 -9.96 -2.50 18.76
CA LYS A 9 -10.67 -1.66 17.79
C LYS A 9 -9.91 -0.36 17.53
N PHE A 10 -9.40 0.26 18.59
CA PHE A 10 -8.61 1.49 18.49
C PHE A 10 -7.32 1.29 17.67
N ARG A 11 -6.64 0.15 17.84
CA ARG A 11 -5.43 -0.18 17.06
C ARG A 11 -5.74 -0.33 15.57
N LEU A 12 -6.84 -1.00 15.22
CA LEU A 12 -7.27 -1.19 13.84
C LEU A 12 -7.73 0.14 13.20
N ASP A 13 -8.47 0.96 13.95
CA ASP A 13 -8.89 2.29 13.48
C ASP A 13 -7.69 3.22 13.28
N THR A 14 -6.68 3.14 14.15
CA THR A 14 -5.41 3.87 13.99
C THR A 14 -4.65 3.37 12.77
N LEU A 15 -4.58 2.06 12.54
CA LEU A 15 -3.94 1.48 11.36
C LEU A 15 -4.55 2.01 10.07
N PHE A 16 -5.89 1.99 9.96
CA PHE A 16 -6.57 2.52 8.78
C PHE A 16 -6.46 4.04 8.66
N LEU A 17 -6.46 4.78 9.76
CA LEU A 17 -6.22 6.23 9.74
C LEU A 17 -4.84 6.56 9.17
N VAL A 18 -3.80 5.91 9.71
CA VAL A 18 -2.42 6.16 9.28
C VAL A 18 -2.27 5.76 7.82
N HIS A 19 -2.78 4.58 7.42
CA HIS A 19 -2.76 4.16 6.03
C HIS A 19 -3.50 5.14 5.12
N SER A 20 -4.70 5.61 5.48
CA SER A 20 -5.46 6.53 4.64
C SER A 20 -4.73 7.86 4.45
N VAL A 21 -4.13 8.40 5.52
CA VAL A 21 -3.39 9.66 5.45
C VAL A 21 -2.14 9.51 4.60
N VAL A 22 -1.37 8.44 4.80
CA VAL A 22 -0.17 8.16 4.00
C VAL A 22 -0.53 7.91 2.53
N ALA A 23 -1.59 7.14 2.26
CA ALA A 23 -2.08 6.88 0.91
C ALA A 23 -2.53 8.19 0.23
N TRP A 24 -3.28 9.04 0.92
CA TRP A 24 -3.65 10.34 0.33
C TRP A 24 -2.45 11.24 0.06
N ALA A 25 -1.51 11.35 1.00
CA ALA A 25 -0.31 12.17 0.82
C ALA A 25 0.55 11.66 -0.34
N SER A 26 0.87 10.37 -0.34
CA SER A 26 1.71 9.73 -1.37
C SER A 26 1.02 9.68 -2.73
N GLY A 27 -0.28 9.37 -2.78
CA GLY A 27 -1.08 9.36 -4.00
C GLY A 27 -1.24 10.76 -4.60
N ALA A 28 -1.49 11.78 -3.78
CA ALA A 28 -1.53 13.18 -4.24
C ALA A 28 -0.15 13.62 -4.77
N PHE A 29 0.92 13.25 -4.07
CA PHE A 29 2.29 13.54 -4.51
C PHE A 29 2.59 12.86 -5.86
N ALA A 30 2.27 11.58 -6.03
CA ALA A 30 2.45 10.85 -7.29
C ALA A 30 1.58 11.40 -8.44
N PHE A 31 0.35 11.82 -8.13
CA PHE A 31 -0.59 12.34 -9.13
C PHE A 31 -0.23 13.75 -9.62
N LEU A 32 0.16 14.64 -8.68
CA LEU A 32 0.45 16.04 -8.96
C LEU A 32 1.89 16.26 -9.42
N LEU A 33 2.84 15.50 -8.87
CA LEU A 33 4.28 15.64 -9.11
C LEU A 33 4.92 14.33 -9.65
N PRO A 34 4.40 13.75 -10.75
CA PRO A 34 4.93 12.51 -11.32
C PRO A 34 6.40 12.59 -11.75
N HIS A 35 6.88 13.76 -12.14
CA HIS A 35 8.29 13.99 -12.51
C HIS A 35 9.28 13.67 -11.38
N VAL A 36 8.87 13.88 -10.13
CA VAL A 36 9.74 13.56 -8.99
C VAL A 36 9.89 12.05 -8.85
N PHE A 37 8.81 11.29 -9.10
CA PHE A 37 8.85 9.83 -9.10
C PHE A 37 9.65 9.26 -10.27
N GLU A 38 9.52 9.85 -11.46
CA GLU A 38 10.31 9.48 -12.64
C GLU A 38 11.81 9.60 -12.36
N ALA A 39 12.23 10.69 -11.72
CA ALA A 39 13.63 10.92 -11.34
C ALA A 39 14.19 9.83 -10.42
N PHE A 40 13.35 9.22 -9.57
CA PHE A 40 13.77 8.15 -8.66
C PHE A 40 13.74 6.75 -9.29
N MET A 41 12.89 6.52 -10.29
CA MET A 41 12.64 5.18 -10.83
C MET A 41 13.35 4.89 -12.16
N VAL A 42 13.73 5.91 -12.93
CA VAL A 42 14.36 5.72 -14.23
C VAL A 42 15.87 5.99 -14.13
N PRO A 43 16.74 4.98 -14.34
CA PRO A 43 18.18 5.21 -14.44
C PRO A 43 18.49 6.18 -15.58
N HIS A 44 19.15 7.29 -15.27
CA HIS A 44 19.60 8.27 -16.28
C HIS A 44 20.89 7.83 -16.99
N THR A 45 21.24 6.54 -16.93
CA THR A 45 22.61 6.06 -17.20
C THR A 45 22.90 5.64 -18.63
N ASP A 46 21.97 5.69 -19.58
CA ASP A 46 22.32 5.38 -20.97
C ASP A 46 21.83 6.44 -21.96
N THR A 47 22.82 7.14 -22.51
CA THR A 47 22.85 7.96 -23.72
C THR A 47 22.46 7.20 -25.01
N GLU A 48 21.71 6.09 -24.95
CA GLU A 48 21.25 5.30 -26.11
C GLU A 48 19.73 5.19 -26.26
N GLY A 49 18.96 6.08 -25.62
CA GLY A 49 17.49 6.02 -25.73
C GLY A 49 16.76 7.33 -25.47
N TRP A 50 17.46 8.47 -25.46
CA TRP A 50 16.83 9.79 -25.44
C TRP A 50 16.21 10.08 -26.81
N HIS A 51 15.19 9.30 -27.16
CA HIS A 51 14.21 9.67 -28.17
C HIS A 51 13.18 10.56 -27.45
N PRO A 52 13.19 11.89 -27.68
CA PRO A 52 12.10 12.75 -27.23
C PRO A 52 10.84 12.34 -28.00
N GLY A 53 10.08 11.35 -27.51
CA GLY A 53 9.09 10.68 -28.35
C GLY A 53 7.90 10.02 -27.67
N GLY A 54 8.07 9.17 -26.65
CA GLY A 54 6.90 8.40 -26.15
C GLY A 54 7.02 7.66 -24.82
N SER A 55 8.17 7.05 -24.50
CA SER A 55 8.31 6.24 -23.27
C SER A 55 8.15 7.06 -21.99
N GLU A 56 8.74 8.26 -21.93
CA GLU A 56 8.62 9.19 -20.81
C GLU A 56 7.15 9.60 -20.56
N LYS A 57 6.41 9.91 -21.62
CA LYS A 57 4.98 10.24 -21.54
C LYS A 57 4.16 9.07 -20.99
N ILE A 58 4.52 7.84 -21.35
CA ILE A 58 3.86 6.63 -20.87
C ILE A 58 4.16 6.43 -19.38
N VAL A 59 5.43 6.53 -18.96
CA VAL A 59 5.80 6.42 -17.53
C VAL A 59 5.08 7.48 -16.71
N HIS A 60 5.03 8.73 -17.19
CA HIS A 60 4.32 9.83 -16.56
C HIS A 60 2.83 9.55 -16.36
N LEU A 61 2.17 9.08 -17.42
CA LEU A 61 0.76 8.70 -17.37
C LEU A 61 0.54 7.56 -16.38
N VAL A 62 1.40 6.54 -16.39
CA VAL A 62 1.33 5.39 -15.49
C VAL A 62 1.49 5.83 -14.04
N VAL A 63 2.48 6.67 -13.72
CA VAL A 63 2.68 7.21 -12.36
C VAL A 63 1.46 7.97 -11.87
N ARG A 64 0.84 8.80 -12.73
CA ARG A 64 -0.42 9.48 -12.40
C ARG A 64 -1.56 8.51 -12.14
N LEU A 65 -1.74 7.49 -12.97
CA LEU A 65 -2.79 6.49 -12.78
C LEU A 65 -2.58 5.71 -11.47
N TYR A 66 -1.36 5.34 -11.14
CA TYR A 66 -1.03 4.74 -9.84
C TYR A 66 -1.32 5.70 -8.68
N GLY A 67 -0.97 6.99 -8.81
CA GLY A 67 -1.31 8.01 -7.81
C GLY A 67 -2.82 8.14 -7.58
N ALA A 68 -3.62 8.11 -8.64
CA ALA A 68 -5.08 8.12 -8.56
C ALA A 68 -5.64 6.87 -7.86
N ILE A 69 -5.09 5.69 -8.15
CA ILE A 69 -5.47 4.44 -7.47
C ILE A 69 -5.14 4.53 -5.98
N ILE A 70 -3.94 4.99 -5.62
CA ILE A 70 -3.54 5.14 -4.21
C ILE A 70 -4.46 6.14 -3.48
N LEU A 71 -4.84 7.24 -4.13
CA LEU A 71 -5.83 8.18 -3.58
C LEU A 71 -7.18 7.50 -3.30
N ALA A 72 -7.67 6.71 -4.25
CA ALA A 72 -8.91 5.95 -4.08
C ALA A 72 -8.80 4.92 -2.94
N GLN A 73 -7.66 4.23 -2.80
CA GLN A 73 -7.40 3.32 -1.69
C GLN A 73 -7.39 4.04 -0.34
N GLY A 74 -6.83 5.25 -0.28
CA GLY A 74 -6.90 6.12 0.90
C GLY A 74 -8.35 6.46 1.27
N PHE A 75 -9.21 6.71 0.28
CA PHE A 75 -10.63 6.97 0.52
C PHE A 75 -11.40 5.71 0.98
N ILE A 76 -11.11 4.55 0.40
CA ILE A 76 -11.69 3.27 0.81
C ILE A 76 -11.29 2.94 2.25
N THR A 77 -10.02 3.15 2.62
CA THR A 77 -9.57 2.90 4.00
C THR A 77 -10.13 3.91 4.99
N TRP A 78 -10.24 5.17 4.61
CA TRP A 78 -10.89 6.19 5.44
C TRP A 78 -12.36 5.82 5.73
N THR A 79 -13.12 5.46 4.70
CA THR A 79 -14.53 5.08 4.85
C THR A 79 -14.70 3.75 5.60
N ALA A 80 -13.80 2.79 5.44
CA ALA A 80 -13.82 1.54 6.19
C ALA A 80 -13.74 1.71 7.72
N ARG A 81 -13.26 2.87 8.21
CA ARG A 81 -13.21 3.18 9.64
C ARG A 81 -14.60 3.43 10.25
N SER A 82 -15.54 3.94 9.47
CA SER A 82 -16.93 4.12 9.96
C SER A 82 -17.74 2.83 9.90
N VAL A 83 -17.29 1.85 9.12
CA VAL A 83 -17.95 0.54 9.01
C VAL A 83 -17.58 -0.33 10.21
N GLY A 84 -18.56 -0.71 11.01
CA GLY A 84 -18.35 -1.55 12.20
C GLY A 84 -18.05 -3.02 11.91
N ASP A 85 -18.24 -3.48 10.67
CA ASP A 85 -18.04 -4.89 10.29
C ASP A 85 -16.57 -5.26 10.24
N GLY A 86 -16.11 -6.01 11.24
CA GLY A 86 -14.72 -6.43 11.28
C GLY A 86 -14.38 -7.55 10.29
N ALA A 87 -15.34 -8.28 9.72
CA ALA A 87 -15.06 -9.21 8.62
C ALA A 87 -14.60 -8.44 7.38
N MET A 88 -15.31 -7.36 7.04
CA MET A 88 -14.89 -6.41 5.99
C MET A 88 -13.50 -5.83 6.30
N ARG A 89 -13.27 -5.36 7.53
CA ARG A 89 -11.97 -4.78 7.91
C ARG A 89 -10.83 -5.80 7.81
N LYS A 90 -11.06 -7.04 8.23
CA LYS A 90 -10.09 -8.13 8.07
C LYS A 90 -9.79 -8.39 6.60
N GLY A 91 -10.83 -8.45 5.76
CA GLY A 91 -10.69 -8.57 4.31
C GLY A 91 -9.80 -7.48 3.73
N LEU A 92 -10.01 -6.22 4.13
CA LEU A 92 -9.17 -5.10 3.68
C LEU A 92 -7.69 -5.28 4.09
N VAL A 93 -7.41 -5.65 5.35
CA VAL A 93 -6.04 -5.90 5.80
C VAL A 93 -5.40 -7.04 4.99
N GLN A 94 -6.14 -8.12 4.71
CA GLN A 94 -5.66 -9.23 3.87
C GLN A 94 -5.37 -8.79 2.43
N THR A 95 -6.23 -7.96 1.84
CA THR A 95 -6.02 -7.41 0.50
C THR A 95 -4.77 -6.53 0.47
N TYR A 96 -4.55 -5.68 1.47
CA TYR A 96 -3.33 -4.87 1.56
C TYR A 96 -2.07 -5.71 1.73
N ALA A 97 -2.12 -6.74 2.58
CA ALA A 97 -1.01 -7.69 2.74
C ALA A 97 -0.64 -8.33 1.39
N LEU A 98 -1.64 -8.84 0.66
CA LEU A 98 -1.44 -9.46 -0.64
C LEU A 98 -0.90 -8.46 -1.67
N MET A 99 -1.49 -7.27 -1.75
CA MET A 99 -1.04 -6.23 -2.67
C MET A 99 0.43 -5.88 -2.44
N PHE A 100 0.83 -5.63 -1.19
CA PHE A 100 2.22 -5.31 -0.86
C PHE A 100 3.16 -6.48 -1.12
N ALA A 101 2.73 -7.72 -0.89
CA ALA A 101 3.51 -8.91 -1.24
C ALA A 101 3.75 -9.01 -2.75
N LEU A 102 2.71 -8.78 -3.57
CA LEU A 102 2.83 -8.80 -5.03
C LEU A 102 3.73 -7.67 -5.53
N THR A 103 3.58 -6.45 -4.99
CA THR A 103 4.47 -5.32 -5.31
C THR A 103 5.91 -5.61 -4.94
N PHE A 104 6.16 -6.19 -3.76
CA PHE A 104 7.50 -6.60 -3.33
C PHE A 104 8.13 -7.61 -4.30
N ILE A 105 7.39 -8.67 -4.67
CA ILE A 105 7.88 -9.69 -5.61
C ILE A 105 8.18 -9.07 -6.98
N ALA A 106 7.31 -8.19 -7.48
CA ALA A 106 7.52 -7.50 -8.74
C ALA A 106 8.78 -6.63 -8.73
N LEU A 107 8.99 -5.84 -7.67
CA LEU A 107 10.18 -5.00 -7.50
C LEU A 107 11.45 -5.83 -7.30
N LEU A 108 11.38 -6.90 -6.51
CA LEU A 108 12.50 -7.80 -6.29
C LEU A 108 12.94 -8.46 -7.60
N ARG A 109 11.99 -8.99 -8.37
CA ARG A 109 12.28 -9.51 -9.71
C ARG A 109 12.92 -8.43 -10.58
N ALA A 110 12.32 -7.24 -10.63
CA ALA A 110 12.83 -6.15 -11.44
C ALA A 110 14.25 -5.73 -11.06
N GLN A 111 14.59 -5.72 -9.76
CA GLN A 111 15.93 -5.41 -9.26
C GLN A 111 16.96 -6.50 -9.59
N LEU A 112 16.54 -7.77 -9.61
CA LEU A 112 17.41 -8.91 -9.91
C LEU A 112 17.63 -9.12 -11.41
N THR A 113 16.67 -8.73 -12.26
CA THR A 113 16.72 -8.97 -13.71
C THR A 113 17.04 -7.71 -14.53
N GLY A 114 16.76 -6.52 -14.01
CA GLY A 114 16.97 -5.24 -14.68
C GLY A 114 17.90 -4.36 -13.86
N GLY A 115 18.82 -3.66 -14.51
CA GLY A 115 19.77 -2.72 -13.89
C GLY A 115 19.09 -1.48 -13.31
N MET A 116 18.13 -1.66 -12.40
CA MET A 116 17.49 -0.58 -11.67
C MET A 116 18.48 0.08 -10.72
N LEU A 117 18.30 1.39 -10.53
CA LEU A 117 19.09 2.19 -9.60
C LEU A 117 19.16 1.53 -8.22
N ALA A 118 20.31 1.64 -7.55
CA ALA A 118 20.49 1.12 -6.20
C ALA A 118 19.44 1.66 -5.20
N LEU A 119 18.90 2.86 -5.46
CA LEU A 119 17.85 3.47 -4.67
C LEU A 119 16.53 2.69 -4.69
N ASN A 120 16.29 1.85 -5.70
CA ASN A 120 15.11 0.99 -5.75
C ASN A 120 15.14 -0.14 -4.70
N TRP A 121 16.31 -0.50 -4.14
CA TRP A 121 16.38 -1.38 -2.97
C TRP A 121 15.61 -0.83 -1.78
N LEU A 122 15.55 0.50 -1.61
CA LEU A 122 14.74 1.13 -0.56
C LEU A 122 13.25 0.78 -0.74
N ASN A 123 12.74 0.83 -1.97
CA ASN A 123 11.37 0.45 -2.28
C ASN A 123 11.13 -1.04 -2.00
N VAL A 124 12.08 -1.91 -2.41
CA VAL A 124 12.01 -3.35 -2.13
C VAL A 124 11.91 -3.61 -0.63
N PHE A 125 12.79 -3.02 0.19
CA PHE A 125 12.74 -3.20 1.65
C PHE A 125 11.47 -2.61 2.26
N MET A 126 11.04 -1.44 1.82
CA MET A 126 9.83 -0.78 2.30
C MET A 126 8.60 -1.68 2.04
N PHE A 127 8.38 -2.11 0.80
CA PHE A 127 7.23 -2.96 0.46
C PHE A 127 7.32 -4.36 1.08
N GLY A 128 8.52 -4.90 1.24
CA GLY A 128 8.75 -6.14 2.00
C GLY A 128 8.36 -5.99 3.47
N ALA A 129 8.76 -4.90 4.13
CA ALA A 129 8.40 -4.60 5.51
C ALA A 129 6.89 -4.36 5.68
N LEU A 130 6.26 -3.62 4.77
CA LEU A 130 4.81 -3.40 4.75
C LEU A 130 4.04 -4.72 4.58
N SER A 131 4.45 -5.57 3.62
CA SER A 131 3.89 -6.90 3.42
C SER A 131 4.00 -7.76 4.69
N GLY A 132 5.18 -7.79 5.31
CA GLY A 132 5.42 -8.50 6.57
C GLY A 132 4.55 -7.97 7.70
N PHE A 133 4.47 -6.65 7.87
CA PHE A 133 3.69 -6.00 8.92
C PHE A 133 2.18 -6.29 8.79
N TYR A 134 1.63 -6.16 7.57
CA TYR A 134 0.21 -6.45 7.33
C TYR A 134 -0.08 -7.95 7.45
N SER A 135 0.80 -8.82 6.95
CA SER A 135 0.65 -10.27 7.11
C SER A 135 0.70 -10.70 8.57
N TRP A 136 1.63 -10.14 9.36
CA TRP A 136 1.68 -10.35 10.81
C TRP A 136 0.37 -9.95 11.47
N PHE A 137 -0.20 -8.80 11.07
CA PHE A 137 -1.49 -8.33 11.58
C PHE A 137 -2.66 -9.26 11.20
N VAL A 138 -2.58 -9.98 10.08
CA VAL A 138 -3.59 -10.96 9.66
C VAL A 138 -3.48 -12.28 10.44
N PHE A 139 -2.26 -12.81 10.59
CA PHE A 139 -2.04 -14.16 11.12
C PHE A 139 -1.87 -14.21 12.65
N VAL A 140 -1.40 -13.13 13.27
CA VAL A 140 -1.04 -13.14 14.70
C VAL A 140 -1.98 -12.32 15.57
N GLN A 141 -2.73 -11.36 15.03
CA GLN A 141 -3.76 -10.67 15.80
C GLN A 141 -4.99 -11.59 15.98
N PRO A 142 -5.51 -11.74 17.21
CA PRO A 142 -6.63 -12.62 17.47
C PRO A 142 -7.91 -12.16 16.73
N PRO A 143 -8.78 -13.10 16.29
CA PRO A 143 -10.00 -12.79 15.54
C PRO A 143 -10.94 -11.80 16.24
N THR A 144 -10.85 -11.69 17.57
CA THR A 144 -11.62 -10.78 18.42
C THR A 144 -11.41 -9.30 18.10
N VAL A 145 -10.33 -8.95 17.40
CA VAL A 145 -10.08 -7.58 16.88
C VAL A 145 -11.11 -7.20 15.81
N TYR A 146 -11.72 -8.20 15.16
CA TYR A 146 -12.59 -8.06 14.00
C TYR A 146 -14.06 -8.45 14.28
N GLU A 147 -14.44 -8.64 15.55
CA GLU A 147 -15.82 -9.02 15.89
C GLU A 147 -16.71 -7.81 16.21
N LEU A 148 -17.92 -7.81 15.63
CA LEU A 148 -19.02 -6.91 16.00
C LEU A 148 -19.66 -7.39 17.33
N PRO A 149 -20.20 -6.48 18.16
CA PRO A 149 -20.96 -6.87 19.34
C PRO A 149 -22.16 -7.74 18.93
N GLY A 150 -22.18 -9.01 19.33
CA GLY A 150 -23.37 -9.88 19.23
C GLY A 150 -23.35 -10.99 18.19
N ARG A 151 -22.33 -11.13 17.33
CA ARG A 151 -22.23 -12.27 16.41
C ARG A 151 -21.38 -13.39 17.02
N THR A 152 -21.95 -14.09 18.01
CA THR A 152 -21.46 -15.40 18.43
C THR A 152 -21.69 -16.39 17.30
N THR A 153 -20.61 -16.86 16.66
CA THR A 153 -20.69 -18.12 15.92
C THR A 153 -20.90 -19.24 16.93
N ALA A 154 -22.04 -19.90 16.83
CA ALA A 154 -22.29 -21.22 17.41
C ALA A 154 -21.31 -22.24 16.82
#